data_AF-A0A1F8XFS0-F1
#
_entry.id   AF-A0A1F8XFS0-F1
#
_cell.length_a   1.000
_cell.length_b   1.000
_cell.length_c   1.000
_cell.angle_alpha   90.00
_cell.angle_beta   90.00
_cell.angle_gamma   90.00
#
_symmetry.space_group_name_H-M   'P 1'
#
loop_
_entity.id
_entity.type
_entity.pdbx_description
1 polymer ?
#
loop_
_entity_poly.entity_id
_entity_poly.type
_entity_poly.pdbx_seq_one_letter_code
_entity_poly.pdbx_strand_id
1 'polypeptide(L)'
;MKSAFLLAALFMGLGSYLRGLKVTETLSNKITAMDRHDDVIANLCTALLVVFASKFGMPVSTTHVSGGSIIGIGLRRNGSAVNEKLIYEMLLAWIVTLPAAGIISGIAYMVLNHIV
;
A
#
# COMPACT_ATOMS: atom_id res chain seq x y z
N MET A 1 5.80 -17.78 -18.61
CA MET A 1 5.41 -16.38 -18.30
C MET A 1 3.91 -16.19 -18.17
N LYS A 2 3.08 -16.56 -19.17
CA LYS A 2 1.61 -16.42 -19.09
C LYS A 2 0.98 -17.14 -17.88
N SER A 3 1.44 -18.36 -17.58
CA SER A 3 0.98 -19.14 -16.42
C SER A 3 1.34 -18.49 -15.08
N ALA A 4 2.57 -17.98 -14.94
CA ALA A 4 3.01 -17.28 -13.73
C ALA A 4 2.20 -16.01 -13.45
N PHE A 5 1.89 -15.24 -14.50
CA PHE A 5 1.03 -14.05 -14.39
C PHE A 5 -0.38 -14.40 -13.91
N LEU A 6 -1.02 -15.41 -14.51
CA LEU A 6 -2.36 -15.85 -14.12
C LEU A 6 -2.40 -16.35 -12.66
N LEU A 7 -1.38 -17.11 -12.26
CA LEU A 7 -1.28 -17.61 -10.89
C LEU A 7 -1.13 -16.46 -9.88
N ALA A 8 -0.25 -15.50 -10.18
CA ALA A 8 -0.07 -14.31 -9.35
C ALA A 8 -1.37 -13.48 -9.25
N ALA A 9 -2.05 -13.23 -10.36
CA ALA A 9 -3.31 -12.49 -10.38
C ALA A 9 -4.39 -13.18 -9.53
N LEU A 10 -4.49 -14.51 -9.62
CA LEU A 10 -5.45 -15.29 -8.86
C LEU A 10 -5.16 -15.22 -7.35
N PHE A 11 -3.91 -15.42 -6.93
CA PHE A 11 -3.55 -15.33 -5.50
C PHE A 11 -3.64 -13.91 -4.95
N MET A 12 -3.30 -12.89 -5.73
CA MET A 12 -3.51 -11.48 -5.33
C MET A 12 -5.00 -11.18 -5.13
N GLY A 13 -5.86 -11.65 -6.06
CA GLY A 13 -7.31 -11.51 -5.94
C GLY A 13 -7.87 -12.22 -4.70
N LEU A 14 -7.47 -13.48 -4.48
CA LEU A 14 -7.88 -14.26 -3.31
C LEU A 14 -7.41 -13.62 -2.00
N GLY A 15 -6.14 -13.19 -1.92
CA GLY A 15 -5.61 -12.54 -0.72
C GLY A 15 -6.34 -11.23 -0.41
N SER A 16 -6.64 -10.44 -1.44
CA SER A 16 -7.42 -9.20 -1.30
C SER A 16 -8.83 -9.48 -0.81
N TYR A 17 -9.50 -10.50 -1.33
CA TYR A 17 -10.83 -10.90 -0.88
C TYR A 17 -10.84 -11.36 0.58
N LEU A 18 -9.87 -12.17 1.00
CA LEU A 18 -9.82 -12.75 2.34
C LEU A 18 -9.48 -11.72 3.44
N ARG A 19 -8.61 -10.74 3.15
CA ARG A 19 -8.06 -9.86 4.21
C ARG A 19 -7.88 -8.40 3.82
N GLY A 20 -8.14 -8.03 2.56
CA GLY A 20 -7.98 -6.67 2.05
C GLY A 20 -8.88 -5.65 2.75
N LEU A 21 -10.08 -6.06 3.17
CA LEU A 21 -11.07 -5.17 3.81
C LEU A 21 -10.52 -4.42 5.02
N LYS A 22 -9.67 -5.05 5.85
CA LYS A 22 -9.06 -4.40 7.03
C LYS A 22 -8.11 -3.26 6.65
N VAL A 23 -7.40 -3.42 5.53
CA VAL A 23 -6.48 -2.41 5.01
C VAL A 23 -7.29 -1.26 4.41
N THR A 24 -8.30 -1.58 3.59
CA THR A 24 -9.20 -0.58 3.00
C THR A 24 -9.92 0.23 4.07
N GLU A 25 -10.41 -0.40 5.13
CA GLU A 25 -11.05 0.30 6.25
C GLU A 25 -10.09 1.27 6.95
N THR A 26 -8.83 0.87 7.12
CA THR A 26 -7.82 1.73 7.73
C THR A 26 -7.51 2.93 6.84
N LEU A 27 -7.35 2.71 5.54
CA LEU A 27 -7.06 3.77 4.57
C LEU A 27 -8.25 4.74 4.41
N SER A 28 -9.47 4.22 4.26
CA SER A 28 -10.66 5.02 3.94
C SER A 28 -11.25 5.74 5.17
N ASN A 29 -11.26 5.11 6.34
CA ASN A 29 -12.01 5.64 7.49
C ASN A 29 -11.12 6.12 8.64
N LYS A 30 -9.88 5.63 8.78
CA LYS A 30 -9.08 5.88 9.99
C LYS A 30 -8.03 6.98 9.82
N ILE A 31 -7.65 7.31 8.58
CA ILE A 31 -6.66 8.37 8.29
C ILE A 31 -7.32 9.74 8.36
N THR A 32 -8.45 9.93 7.68
CA THR A 32 -9.20 11.19 7.70
C THR A 32 -10.67 10.92 7.40
N ALA A 33 -11.56 11.76 7.94
CA ALA A 33 -12.98 11.66 7.66
C ALA A 33 -13.27 12.17 6.24
N MET A 34 -13.47 11.26 5.31
CA MET A 34 -13.77 11.58 3.91
C MET A 34 -15.26 11.40 3.63
N ASP A 35 -15.78 12.21 2.70
CA ASP A 35 -17.06 11.92 2.05
C ASP A 35 -16.84 11.12 0.77
N ARG A 36 -17.94 10.68 0.15
CA ARG A 36 -17.90 9.85 -1.06
C ARG A 36 -17.22 10.54 -2.25
N HIS A 37 -17.27 11.86 -2.32
CA HIS A 37 -16.67 12.60 -3.43
C HIS A 37 -15.14 12.63 -3.27
N ASP A 38 -14.68 12.85 -2.05
CA ASP A 38 -13.27 12.80 -1.69
C ASP A 38 -12.67 11.40 -1.88
N ASP A 39 -13.38 10.34 -1.49
CA ASP A 39 -12.94 8.96 -1.73
C ASP A 39 -12.70 8.67 -3.22
N VAL A 40 -13.58 9.17 -4.10
CA VAL A 40 -13.46 9.00 -5.54
C VAL A 40 -12.24 9.77 -6.06
N ILE A 41 -12.02 11.00 -5.61
CA ILE A 41 -10.85 11.80 -5.99
C ILE A 41 -9.56 11.13 -5.52
N ALA A 42 -9.51 10.61 -4.29
CA ALA A 42 -8.34 9.93 -3.74
C ALA A 42 -7.93 8.73 -4.61
N ASN A 43 -8.91 7.91 -4.98
CA ASN A 43 -8.70 6.72 -5.81
C ASN A 43 -8.34 7.09 -7.25
N LEU A 44 -8.93 8.15 -7.80
CA LEU A 44 -8.59 8.62 -9.14
C LEU A 44 -7.16 9.14 -9.21
N CYS A 45 -6.73 9.96 -8.24
CA CYS A 45 -5.34 10.41 -8.11
C CYS A 45 -4.38 9.21 -8.00
N THR A 46 -4.73 8.25 -7.14
CA THR A 46 -3.94 7.02 -6.96
C THR A 46 -3.80 6.25 -8.28
N ALA A 47 -4.91 6.00 -8.97
CA ALA A 47 -4.93 5.26 -10.22
C ALA A 47 -4.12 5.97 -11.31
N LEU A 48 -4.30 7.29 -11.46
CA LEU A 48 -3.57 8.08 -12.45
C LEU A 48 -2.06 8.04 -12.21
N LEU A 49 -1.61 8.25 -10.97
CA LEU A 49 -0.19 8.23 -10.62
C LEU A 49 0.42 6.84 -10.82
N VAL A 50 -0.29 5.77 -10.43
CA VAL A 50 0.18 4.39 -10.59
C VAL A 50 0.25 4.00 -12.07
N VAL A 51 -0.78 4.31 -12.86
CA VAL A 51 -0.79 4.02 -14.32
C VAL A 51 0.31 4.82 -15.03
N PHE A 52 0.48 6.09 -14.67
CA PHE A 52 1.55 6.91 -15.19
C PHE A 52 2.92 6.29 -14.90
N ALA A 53 3.22 5.95 -13.65
CA ALA A 53 4.46 5.28 -13.27
C ALA A 53 4.66 3.93 -13.97
N SER A 54 3.59 3.15 -14.11
CA SER A 54 3.60 1.86 -14.81
C SER A 54 3.96 2.01 -16.29
N LYS A 55 3.54 3.09 -16.95
CA LYS A 55 3.90 3.38 -18.34
C LYS A 55 5.40 3.58 -18.52
N PHE A 56 6.09 4.10 -17.50
CA PHE A 56 7.55 4.25 -17.48
C PHE A 56 8.28 3.01 -16.94
N GLY A 57 7.57 1.94 -16.61
CA GLY A 57 8.16 0.73 -16.02
C GLY A 57 8.73 0.95 -14.61
N MET A 58 8.35 2.03 -13.93
CA MET A 58 8.85 2.34 -12.59
C MET A 58 8.13 1.48 -11.53
N PRO A 59 8.87 0.71 -10.70
CA PRO A 59 8.27 -0.03 -9.61
C PRO A 59 7.89 0.92 -8.47
N VAL A 60 6.62 1.30 -8.40
CA VAL A 60 6.08 2.19 -7.36
C VAL A 60 5.22 1.40 -6.37
N SER A 61 5.25 1.81 -5.10
CA SER A 61 4.38 1.26 -4.06
C SER A 61 3.00 1.91 -4.13
N THR A 62 1.99 1.13 -4.49
CA THR A 62 0.59 1.60 -4.54
C THR A 62 0.07 2.04 -3.17
N THR A 63 0.55 1.44 -2.08
CA THR A 63 0.20 1.84 -0.70
C THR A 63 0.71 3.25 -0.35
N HIS A 64 1.93 3.60 -0.78
CA HIS A 64 2.47 4.95 -0.58
C HIS A 64 1.67 5.99 -1.38
N VAL A 65 1.38 5.69 -2.64
CA VAL A 65 0.63 6.59 -3.52
C VAL A 65 -0.81 6.79 -3.02
N SER A 66 -1.48 5.71 -2.62
CA SER A 66 -2.83 5.76 -2.06
C SER A 66 -2.88 6.51 -0.72
N GLY A 67 -2.00 6.15 0.21
CA GLY A 67 -1.90 6.82 1.51
C GLY A 67 -1.61 8.32 1.34
N GLY A 68 -0.67 8.69 0.48
CA GLY A 68 -0.37 10.09 0.18
C GLY A 68 -1.54 10.86 -0.43
N SER A 69 -2.31 10.24 -1.34
CA SER A 69 -3.50 10.84 -1.93
C SER A 69 -4.58 11.13 -0.88
N ILE A 70 -4.83 10.18 0.03
CA ILE A 70 -5.80 10.30 1.13
C ILE A 70 -5.36 11.37 2.13
N ILE A 71 -4.08 11.35 2.54
CA ILE A 71 -3.52 12.37 3.45
C ILE A 71 -3.64 13.76 2.81
N GLY A 72 -3.35 13.90 1.52
CA GLY A 72 -3.47 15.17 0.80
C GLY A 72 -4.88 15.75 0.83
N ILE A 73 -5.90 14.91 0.70
CA ILE A 73 -7.31 15.33 0.83
C ILE A 73 -7.63 15.77 2.26
N GLY A 74 -7.17 15.02 3.26
CA GLY A 74 -7.33 15.38 4.66
C GLY A 74 -6.69 16.74 5.01
N LEU A 75 -5.51 17.02 4.46
CA LEU A 75 -4.83 18.31 4.62
C LEU A 75 -5.60 19.47 3.98
N ARG A 76 -6.26 19.25 2.82
CA ARG A 76 -7.14 20.26 2.20
C ARG A 76 -8.32 20.63 3.10
N ARG A 77 -8.81 19.71 3.94
CA ARG A 77 -9.96 19.90 4.84
C ARG A 77 -9.59 20.41 6.23
N ASN A 78 -8.66 21.38 6.29
CA ASN A 78 -8.18 22.07 7.50
C ASN A 78 -7.23 21.29 8.44
N GLY A 79 -6.63 20.16 8.02
CA GLY A 79 -5.54 19.49 8.76
C GLY A 79 -5.96 18.79 10.07
N SER A 80 -6.79 19.42 10.91
CA SER A 80 -7.33 18.88 12.17
C SER A 80 -8.25 17.67 11.99
N ALA A 81 -8.62 17.34 10.74
CA ALA A 81 -9.41 16.17 10.40
C ALA A 81 -8.55 14.92 10.11
N VAL A 82 -7.22 15.01 10.30
CA VAL A 82 -6.27 13.94 9.97
C VAL A 82 -5.74 13.29 11.25
N ASN A 83 -5.71 11.96 11.26
CA ASN A 83 -5.13 11.18 12.34
C ASN A 83 -3.61 11.12 12.20
N GLU A 84 -2.94 12.14 12.74
CA GLU A 84 -1.48 12.27 12.69
C GLU A 84 -0.77 11.05 13.29
N LYS A 85 -1.29 10.52 14.41
CA LYS A 85 -0.73 9.33 15.06
C LYS A 85 -0.70 8.14 14.09
N LEU A 86 -1.79 7.89 13.38
CA LEU A 86 -1.86 6.79 12.41
C LEU A 86 -0.89 7.01 11.24
N ILE A 87 -0.74 8.25 10.77
CA ILE A 87 0.25 8.57 9.73
C ILE A 87 1.67 8.24 10.21
N TYR A 88 2.02 8.62 11.44
CA TYR A 88 3.30 8.26 12.03
C TYR A 88 3.50 6.75 12.14
N GLU A 89 2.48 6.01 12.59
CA GLU A 89 2.51 4.54 12.64
C GLU A 89 2.73 3.93 11.25
N MET A 90 2.08 4.47 10.20
CA MET A 90 2.26 4.04 8.82
C MET A 90 3.68 4.32 8.32
N LEU A 91 4.21 5.53 8.56
CA LEU A 91 5.58 5.90 8.18
C LEU A 91 6.62 5.01 8.85
N LEU A 92 6.45 4.75 10.15
CA LEU A 92 7.30 3.84 10.90
C LEU A 92 7.22 2.42 10.34
N ALA A 93 6.01 1.93 10.03
CA ALA A 93 5.84 0.60 9.42
C ALA A 93 6.56 0.50 8.06
N TRP A 94 6.51 1.53 7.21
CA TRP A 94 7.22 1.54 5.93
C TRP A 94 8.74 1.47 6.09
N ILE A 95 9.29 2.14 7.10
CA ILE A 95 10.72 2.10 7.38
C ILE A 95 11.10 0.73 7.96
N VAL A 96 10.34 0.21 8.92
CA VAL A 96 10.65 -1.06 9.63
C VAL A 96 10.48 -2.29 8.74
N THR A 97 9.54 -2.26 7.81
CA THR A 97 9.27 -3.41 6.91
C THR A 97 10.45 -3.73 5.99
N LEU A 98 11.25 -2.73 5.58
CA LEU A 98 12.41 -2.94 4.71
C LEU A 98 13.54 -3.74 5.40
N PRO A 99 14.08 -3.34 6.57
CA PRO A 99 15.05 -4.14 7.32
C PRO A 99 14.50 -5.51 7.71
N ALA A 100 13.24 -5.58 8.15
CA ALA A 100 12.62 -6.85 8.53
C ALA A 100 12.59 -7.83 7.36
N ALA A 101 12.16 -7.39 6.17
CA ALA A 101 12.17 -8.21 4.97
C ALA A 101 13.59 -8.65 4.58
N GLY A 102 14.58 -7.74 4.68
CA GLY A 102 15.99 -8.04 4.41
C GLY A 102 16.55 -9.11 5.35
N ILE A 103 16.30 -8.99 6.65
CA ILE A 103 16.76 -9.94 7.67
C ILE A 103 16.11 -11.31 7.45
N ILE A 104 14.78 -11.36 7.27
CA ILE A 104 14.07 -12.62 7.05
C ILE A 104 14.56 -13.31 5.77
N SER A 105 14.73 -12.55 4.69
CA SER A 105 15.27 -13.06 3.42
C SER A 105 16.70 -13.59 3.59
N GLY A 106 17.56 -12.86 4.30
CA GLY A 106 18.94 -13.27 4.59
C GLY A 106 19.00 -14.57 5.40
N ILE A 107 18.18 -14.70 6.44
CA ILE A 107 18.09 -15.94 7.24
C ILE A 107 17.61 -17.10 6.36
N ALA A 108 16.55 -16.88 5.56
CA ALA A 108 16.03 -17.92 4.67
C ALA A 108 17.08 -18.39 3.66
N TYR A 109 17.88 -17.47 3.10
CA TYR A 109 18.99 -17.79 2.20
C TYR A 109 20.07 -18.62 2.91
N MET A 110 20.47 -18.23 4.12
CA MET A 110 21.48 -18.98 4.89
C MET A 110 21.02 -20.41 5.20
N VAL A 111 19.76 -20.58 5.58
CA VAL A 111 19.17 -21.91 5.83
C VAL A 111 19.16 -22.74 4.55
N LEU A 112 18.70 -22.16 3.43
CA LEU A 112 18.63 -22.88 2.16
C LEU A 112 20.03 -23.32 1.67
N ASN A 113 21.02 -22.44 1.80
CA ASN A 113 22.41 -22.73 1.43
C ASN A 113 23.11 -23.74 2.36
N HIS A 114 22.52 -24.08 3.51
CA HIS A 114 23.04 -25.14 4.37
C HIS A 114 22.40 -26.50 4.07
N ILE A 115 21.24 -26.51 3.42
CA ILE A 115 20.48 -27.70 3.05
C ILE A 115 20.85 -28.19 1.64
N VAL A 116 21.13 -27.27 0.72
CA VAL A 116 21.55 -27.52 -0.67
C VAL A 116 23.06 -27.40 -0.77
#